data_AF-A0A6L5K5P5-F1
#
_entry.id   AF-A0A6L5K5P5-F1
#
_cell.length_a   1.000
_cell.length_b   1.000
_cell.length_c   1.000
_cell.angle_alpha   90.00
_cell.angle_beta   90.00
_cell.angle_gamma   90.00
#
_symmetry.space_group_name_H-M   'P 1'
#
loop_
_entity.id
_entity.type
_entity.pdbx_description
1 polymer ?
#
loop_
_entity_poly.entity_id
_entity_poly.type
_entity_poly.pdbx_seq_one_letter_code
_entity_poly.pdbx_strand_id
1 'polypeptide(L)'
;MKEWSAEVKEVVRLVDKIVKRFDEGIKVVGDIEKGFKNETCEIFLVKENKKRKVIISFEDITNAQTDSTDLEDKLRNAWEAEPLN
;
A
#
# COMPACT_ATOMS: atom_id res chain seq x y z
N MET A 1 -15.01 -17.16 6.30
CA MET A 1 -14.16 -15.96 6.32
C MET A 1 -12.95 -16.27 5.46
N LYS A 2 -12.66 -15.51 4.40
CA LYS A 2 -11.45 -15.75 3.60
C LYS A 2 -10.24 -15.26 4.42
N GLU A 3 -9.38 -16.17 4.86
CA GLU A 3 -8.15 -15.82 5.56
C GLU A 3 -7.20 -15.08 4.60
N TRP A 4 -6.63 -13.97 5.05
CA TRP A 4 -5.65 -13.24 4.25
C TRP A 4 -4.39 -14.10 4.09
N SER A 5 -3.87 -14.20 2.86
CA SER A 5 -2.54 -14.76 2.61
C SER A 5 -1.51 -14.04 3.47
N ALA A 6 -0.55 -14.79 4.02
CA ALA A 6 0.50 -14.25 4.89
C ALA A 6 1.28 -13.11 4.20
N GLU A 7 1.45 -13.21 2.89
CA GLU A 7 2.09 -12.20 2.03
C GLU A 7 1.32 -10.86 2.08
N VAL A 8 0.01 -10.86 1.78
CA VAL A 8 -0.82 -9.64 1.78
C VAL A 8 -0.85 -8.98 3.16
N LYS A 9 -0.87 -9.76 4.24
CA LYS A 9 -0.76 -9.25 5.61
C LYS A 9 0.55 -8.50 5.83
N GLU A 10 1.66 -9.03 5.32
CA GLU A 10 2.97 -8.39 5.44
C GLU A 10 3.02 -7.08 4.66
N VAL A 11 2.51 -7.07 3.42
CA VAL A 11 2.44 -5.85 2.60
C VAL A 11 1.65 -4.75 3.29
N VAL A 12 0.43 -5.06 3.72
CA VAL A 12 -0.45 -4.07 4.37
C VAL A 12 0.22 -3.54 5.64
N ARG A 13 0.88 -4.38 6.42
CA ARG A 13 1.61 -3.95 7.62
C ARG A 13 2.80 -3.06 7.30
N LEU A 14 3.57 -3.39 6.26
CA LEU A 14 4.73 -2.61 5.84
C LEU A 14 4.29 -1.24 5.34
N VAL A 15 3.30 -1.21 4.46
CA VAL A 15 2.75 0.02 3.91
C VAL A 15 2.08 0.87 4.99
N ASP A 16 1.31 0.27 5.90
CA ASP A 16 0.71 0.97 7.04
C ASP A 16 1.78 1.67 7.91
N LYS A 17 2.90 1.00 8.20
CA LYS A 17 4.01 1.61 8.94
C LYS A 17 4.61 2.80 8.20
N ILE A 18 4.82 2.69 6.89
CA ILE A 18 5.44 3.74 6.08
C ILE A 18 4.49 4.94 5.96
N VAL A 19 3.23 4.68 5.63
CA VAL A 19 2.20 5.71 5.48
C VAL A 19 2.00 6.51 6.75
N LYS A 20 2.00 5.84 7.91
CA LYS A 20 1.89 6.51 9.21
C LYS A 20 3.07 7.42 9.55
N ARG A 21 4.22 7.30 8.88
CA ARG A 21 5.35 8.22 9.10
C ARG A 21 5.06 9.64 8.63
N PHE A 22 4.23 9.79 7.60
CA PHE A 22 3.88 11.10 7.06
C PHE A 22 2.42 11.48 7.33
N ASP A 23 1.50 10.52 7.47
CA ASP A 23 0.10 10.80 7.79
C ASP A 23 -0.53 9.66 8.59
N GLU A 24 -0.63 9.83 9.92
CA GLU A 24 -1.27 8.87 10.83
C GLU A 24 -2.77 8.66 10.57
N GLY A 25 -3.41 9.57 9.84
CA GLY A 25 -4.84 9.50 9.52
C GLY A 25 -5.18 8.57 8.36
N ILE A 26 -4.17 8.14 7.59
CA ILE A 26 -4.38 7.25 6.44
C ILE A 26 -4.48 5.80 6.92
N LYS A 27 -5.57 5.14 6.54
CA LYS A 27 -5.78 3.70 6.70
C LYS A 27 -5.39 2.96 5.44
N VAL A 28 -4.66 1.87 5.59
CA VAL A 28 -4.27 0.99 4.49
C VAL A 28 -5.19 -0.21 4.44
N VAL A 29 -5.79 -0.46 3.27
CA VAL A 29 -6.69 -1.59 3.02
C VAL A 29 -6.15 -2.38 1.83
N GLY A 30 -5.73 -3.63 2.05
CA GLY A 30 -5.29 -4.52 0.97
C GLY A 30 -6.47 -5.21 0.28
N ASP A 31 -6.42 -5.34 -1.04
CA ASP A 31 -7.39 -6.15 -1.79
C ASP A 31 -7.02 -7.64 -1.71
N ILE A 32 -7.64 -8.35 -0.78
CA ILE A 32 -7.37 -9.79 -0.54
C ILE A 32 -8.02 -10.67 -1.61
N GLU A 33 -9.06 -10.18 -2.30
CA GLU A 33 -9.79 -10.98 -3.28
C GLU A 33 -9.01 -11.19 -4.58
N LYS A 34 -8.09 -10.28 -4.91
CA LYS A 34 -7.21 -10.45 -6.06
C LYS A 34 -5.86 -11.09 -5.74
N GLY A 35 -5.42 -11.06 -4.48
CA GLY A 35 -4.11 -11.59 -4.07
C GLY A 35 -2.94 -10.95 -4.84
N PHE A 36 -1.76 -11.58 -4.77
CA PHE A 36 -0.67 -11.26 -5.68
C PHE A 36 -0.99 -11.83 -7.06
N LYS A 37 -1.44 -10.98 -7.98
CA LYS A 37 -1.57 -11.34 -9.39
C LYS A 37 -0.40 -10.74 -10.13
N ASN A 38 0.35 -11.59 -10.83
CA ASN A 38 1.56 -11.19 -11.55
C ASN A 38 2.54 -10.40 -10.66
N GLU A 39 2.82 -10.91 -9.46
CA GLU A 39 3.80 -10.28 -8.54
C GLU A 39 3.44 -8.85 -8.11
N THR A 40 2.16 -8.47 -8.23
CA THR A 40 1.65 -7.19 -7.73
C THR A 40 0.43 -7.36 -6.83
N CYS A 41 0.30 -6.47 -5.85
CA CYS A 41 -0.76 -6.38 -4.88
C CYS A 41 -1.41 -4.99 -4.96
N GLU A 42 -2.74 -4.97 -5.04
CA GLU A 42 -3.51 -3.73 -5.02
C GLU A 42 -3.84 -3.36 -3.57
N ILE A 43 -3.49 -2.14 -3.16
CA ILE A 43 -3.86 -1.58 -1.87
C ILE A 43 -4.61 -0.26 -2.05
N PHE A 44 -5.33 0.13 -1.01
CA PHE A 44 -6.05 1.39 -0.95
C PHE A 44 -5.61 2.17 0.28
N LEU A 45 -5.19 3.41 0.05
CA LEU A 45 -4.98 4.42 1.06
C LEU A 45 -6.30 5.17 1.25
N VAL A 46 -6.81 5.20 2.48
CA VAL A 46 -8.12 5.77 2.80
C VAL A 46 -7.99 6.73 3.97
N LYS A 47 -8.37 8.00 3.79
CA LYS A 47 -8.48 9.00 4.85
C LYS A 47 -9.73 9.82 4.62
N GLU A 48 -10.65 9.79 5.58
CA GLU A 48 -11.93 10.52 5.52
C GLU A 48 -12.68 10.25 4.21
N ASN A 49 -12.75 11.25 3.30
CA ASN A 49 -13.41 11.15 2.00
C ASN A 49 -12.44 10.89 0.83
N LYS A 50 -11.14 10.78 1.11
CA LYS A 50 -10.09 10.54 0.10
C LYS A 50 -9.72 9.06 0.10
N LYS A 51 -9.90 8.42 -1.06
CA LYS A 51 -9.46 7.05 -1.31
C LYS A 51 -8.55 7.04 -2.54
N ARG A 52 -7.35 6.50 -2.38
CA ARG A 52 -6.40 6.34 -3.48
C ARG A 52 -5.99 4.88 -3.59
N LYS A 53 -6.01 4.38 -4.82
CA LYS A 53 -5.51 3.05 -5.15
C LYS A 53 -4.01 3.14 -5.43
N VAL A 54 -3.25 2.22 -4.85
CA VAL A 54 -1.81 2.06 -5.12
C VAL A 54 -1.55 0.60 -5.47
N ILE A 55 -0.68 0.37 -6.44
CA ILE A 55 -0.25 -0.97 -6.84
C ILE A 55 1.18 -1.15 -6.34
N ILE A 56 1.38 -2.17 -5.53
CA ILE A 56 2.65 -2.54 -4.90
C ILE A 56 3.15 -3.82 -5.55
N SER A 57 4.35 -3.82 -6.12
CA SER A 57 5.00 -5.01 -6.63
C SER A 57 5.74 -5.77 -5.51
N PHE A 58 6.05 -7.03 -5.77
CA PHE A 58 6.91 -7.82 -4.90
C PHE A 58 8.31 -7.20 -4.76
N GLU A 59 8.79 -6.55 -5.83
CA GLU A 59 10.04 -5.77 -5.82
C GLU A 59 9.95 -4.59 -4.85
N ASP A 60 8.85 -3.82 -4.85
CA ASP A 60 8.67 -2.71 -3.91
C ASP A 60 8.78 -3.20 -2.45
N ILE A 61 8.23 -4.39 -2.15
CA ILE A 61 8.26 -4.96 -0.79
C ILE A 61 9.65 -5.45 -0.44
N THR A 62 10.29 -6.18 -1.36
CA THR A 62 11.66 -6.69 -1.17
C THR A 62 12.63 -5.54 -0.95
N ASN A 63 12.53 -4.48 -1.76
CA ASN A 63 13.31 -3.26 -1.59
C ASN A 63 12.98 -2.60 -0.25
N ALA A 64 11.69 -2.43 0.09
CA ALA A 64 11.27 -1.79 1.33
C ALA A 64 11.66 -2.53 2.63
N GLN A 65 12.00 -3.82 2.56
CA GLN A 65 12.63 -4.52 3.68
C GLN A 65 14.07 -4.05 3.96
N THR A 66 14.77 -3.59 2.93
CA THR A 66 16.14 -3.06 3.04
C THR A 66 16.15 -1.54 3.14
N ASP A 67 15.45 -0.85 2.24
CA ASP A 67 15.27 0.59 2.19
C ASP A 67 13.83 0.95 1.81
N SER A 68 13.11 1.57 2.75
CA SER A 68 11.71 1.95 2.57
C SER A 68 11.50 3.27 1.82
N THR A 69 12.57 3.96 1.41
CA THR A 69 12.49 5.34 0.89
C THR A 69 11.74 5.37 -0.43
N ASP A 70 12.05 4.45 -1.35
CA ASP A 70 11.39 4.35 -2.65
C ASP A 70 9.88 4.08 -2.52
N LEU A 71 9.52 3.10 -1.68
CA LEU A 71 8.12 2.77 -1.40
C LEU A 71 7.39 3.93 -0.70
N GLU A 72 8.03 4.64 0.22
CA GLU A 72 7.47 5.83 0.86
C GLU A 72 7.18 6.93 -0.15
N ASP A 73 8.14 7.23 -1.03
CA ASP A 73 8.00 8.26 -2.06
C ASP A 73 6.88 7.89 -3.03
N LYS A 74 6.80 6.62 -3.46
CA LYS A 74 5.71 6.09 -4.28
C LYS A 74 4.33 6.26 -3.62
N LEU A 75 4.22 5.94 -2.33
CA LEU A 75 2.97 6.06 -1.56
C LEU A 75 2.56 7.52 -1.38
N ARG A 76 3.53 8.39 -1.08
CA ARG A 76 3.33 9.83 -0.96
C ARG A 76 2.89 10.44 -2.28
N ASN A 77 3.62 10.17 -3.37
CA ASN A 77 3.25 10.63 -4.71
C ASN A 77 1.86 10.14 -5.11
N ALA A 78 1.54 8.86 -4.86
CA ALA A 78 0.22 8.34 -5.16
C ALA A 78 -0.86 9.08 -4.35
N TRP A 79 -0.62 9.34 -3.07
CA TRP A 79 -1.53 10.05 -2.19
C TRP A 79 -1.71 11.52 -2.58
N GLU A 80 -0.63 12.23 -2.88
CA GLU A 80 -0.64 13.65 -3.23
C GLU A 80 -1.09 13.91 -4.67
N ALA A 81 -0.98 12.92 -5.56
CA ALA A 81 -1.46 13.04 -6.92
C ALA A 81 -2.94 13.46 -6.96
N GLU A 82 -3.21 14.51 -7.73
CA GLU A 82 -4.54 15.09 -7.88
C GLU A 82 -5.56 14.02 -8.32
N PRO A 83 -6.85 14.15 -7.95
CA PRO A 83 -7.90 13.33 -8.54
C PRO A 83 -7.89 13.58 -10.06
N LEU A 84 -7.71 12.52 -10.85
CA LEU A 84 -7.92 12.61 -12.30
C LEU A 84 -9.39 12.95 -12.49
N ASN A 85 -9.64 14.18 -12.91
CA ASN A 85 -10.94 14.77 -13.14
C ASN A 85 -11.63 14.15 -14.37
#